data_AF-A0A5R2NJE7-F1
#
_entry.id   AF-A0A5R2NJE7-F1
#
_cell.length_a   1.000
_cell.length_b   1.000
_cell.length_c   1.000
_cell.angle_alpha   90.00
_cell.angle_beta   90.00
_cell.angle_gamma   90.00
#
_symmetry.space_group_name_H-M   'P 1'
#
loop_
_entity.id
_entity.type
_entity.pdbx_description
1 polymer ?
#
loop_
_entity_poly.entity_id
_entity_poly.type
_entity_poly.pdbx_seq_one_letter_code
_entity_poly.pdbx_strand_id
1 'polypeptide(L)'
;MTAKPFFVHERGICESTRVGDGTRIWAFAHVLPGATIGSNCNICDQVFIENDVIVGDDVTIKSGVQLWDGIRLGNRVFVGPNATFTNDRFPRSKQYPEKFPLTTVEDGASIGANATILPGIIVGRDAMIGAGAVVTKNVPANAVVVGNPAVIVGYQTGPQIVPALTQTSPGAVGEKMSLGVGGSELWRLPHFSDLRGELAPLEFGSNLPFNPIRSFLVYGVPSDKVRGEHAHHKCHQFLIAAHGRLSVVMDDGHDRKEVSLTEPSIGLYIPPGIWGIQYKFQPDTVLL
;
A
#
# COMPACT_ATOMS: atom_id res chain seq x y z
N MET A 1 22.64 41.08 -5.57
CA MET A 1 21.43 40.23 -5.55
C MET A 1 21.85 38.91 -4.92
N THR A 2 21.36 38.58 -3.73
CA THR A 2 21.57 37.24 -3.17
C THR A 2 20.97 36.23 -4.13
N ALA A 3 21.74 35.21 -4.51
CA ALA A 3 21.22 34.16 -5.39
C ALA A 3 19.96 33.58 -4.74
N LYS A 4 18.88 33.41 -5.51
CA LYS A 4 17.70 32.71 -5.02
C LYS A 4 18.14 31.31 -4.55
N PRO A 5 17.65 30.82 -3.41
CA PRO A 5 18.07 29.53 -2.88
C PRO A 5 17.63 28.34 -3.74
N PHE A 6 16.79 28.58 -4.75
CA PHE A 6 16.24 27.61 -5.68
C PHE A 6 16.38 28.11 -7.12
N PHE A 7 16.30 27.18 -8.07
CA PHE A 7 16.38 27.46 -9.50
C PHE A 7 14.98 27.56 -10.12
N VAL A 8 14.78 28.57 -10.96
CA VAL A 8 13.62 28.68 -11.86
C VAL A 8 14.15 28.87 -13.28
N HIS A 9 13.73 27.99 -14.18
CA HIS A 9 14.04 28.11 -15.60
C HIS A 9 13.48 29.43 -16.16
N GLU A 10 14.15 30.02 -17.16
CA GLU A 10 13.72 31.29 -17.81
C GLU A 10 12.30 31.28 -18.40
N ARG A 11 11.74 30.08 -18.61
CA ARG A 11 10.39 29.84 -19.15
C ARG A 11 9.42 29.28 -18.11
N GLY A 12 9.85 29.15 -16.86
CA GLY A 12 8.99 28.79 -15.73
C GLY A 12 8.46 30.04 -15.03
N ILE A 13 7.27 29.94 -14.44
CA ILE A 13 6.64 31.02 -13.67
C ILE A 13 6.50 30.55 -12.23
N CYS A 14 7.21 31.19 -11.31
CA CYS A 14 7.10 30.91 -9.87
C CYS A 14 6.76 32.19 -9.13
N GLU A 15 5.52 32.30 -8.66
CA GLU A 15 5.00 33.43 -7.89
C GLU A 15 5.10 33.19 -6.38
N SER A 16 5.25 31.93 -5.95
CA SER A 16 5.43 31.60 -4.53
C SER A 16 6.78 32.09 -4.00
N THR A 17 6.75 32.62 -2.78
CA THR A 17 7.93 32.98 -1.98
C THR A 17 8.34 31.86 -1.02
N ARG A 18 7.60 30.76 -0.97
CA ARG A 18 7.78 29.63 -0.02
C ARG A 18 8.29 28.40 -0.75
N VAL A 19 9.50 28.51 -1.29
CA VAL A 19 10.20 27.43 -1.99
C VAL A 19 11.54 27.18 -1.31
N GLY A 20 11.76 25.94 -0.87
CA GLY A 20 12.97 25.54 -0.14
C GLY A 20 14.23 25.44 -1.00
N ASP A 21 15.37 25.37 -0.32
CA ASP A 21 16.70 25.40 -0.93
C ASP A 21 16.94 24.20 -1.84
N GLY A 22 17.66 24.43 -2.95
CA GLY A 22 18.01 23.38 -3.91
C GLY A 22 16.86 22.91 -4.81
N THR A 23 15.64 23.38 -4.60
CA THR A 23 14.50 23.06 -5.47
C THR A 23 14.71 23.60 -6.89
N ARG A 24 14.28 22.84 -7.89
CA ARG A 24 14.36 23.21 -9.31
C ARG A 24 12.98 23.23 -9.94
N ILE A 25 12.64 24.36 -10.56
CA ILE A 25 11.40 24.57 -11.31
C ILE A 25 11.76 24.74 -12.78
N TRP A 26 11.31 23.80 -13.62
CA TRP A 26 11.71 23.71 -15.02
C TRP A 26 10.76 24.46 -15.98
N ALA A 27 10.94 24.28 -17.29
CA ALA A 27 10.32 25.12 -18.30
C ALA A 27 8.80 24.93 -18.34
N PHE A 28 8.05 26.03 -18.50
CA PHE A 28 6.59 26.01 -18.60
C PHE A 28 5.87 25.47 -17.36
N ALA A 29 6.57 25.29 -16.24
CA ALA A 29 5.94 25.07 -14.96
C ALA A 29 5.35 26.40 -14.43
N HIS A 30 4.21 26.34 -13.76
CA HIS A 30 3.58 27.51 -13.14
C HIS A 30 3.17 27.21 -11.70
N VAL A 31 3.75 27.93 -10.75
CA VAL A 31 3.53 27.81 -9.31
C VAL A 31 2.90 29.09 -8.78
N LEU A 32 1.67 28.99 -8.28
CA LEU A 32 0.89 30.11 -7.73
C LEU A 32 1.44 30.63 -6.39
N PRO A 33 1.18 31.89 -6.00
CA PRO A 33 1.79 32.53 -4.84
C PRO A 33 1.48 31.83 -3.50
N GLY A 34 0.35 31.14 -3.41
CA GLY A 34 -0.04 30.39 -2.22
C GLY A 34 0.70 29.06 -2.02
N ALA A 35 1.38 28.49 -3.01
CA ALA A 35 2.00 27.17 -2.84
C ALA A 35 3.10 27.17 -1.77
N THR A 36 3.27 26.05 -1.06
CA THR A 36 4.46 25.78 -0.21
C THR A 36 5.21 24.56 -0.76
N ILE A 37 6.49 24.72 -1.09
CA ILE A 37 7.33 23.66 -1.64
C ILE A 37 8.59 23.54 -0.78
N GLY A 38 8.90 22.33 -0.34
CA GLY A 38 10.09 22.01 0.44
C GLY A 38 11.40 22.16 -0.35
N SER A 39 12.45 21.62 0.25
CA SER A 39 13.82 21.67 -0.24
C SER A 39 14.10 20.49 -1.18
N ASN A 40 15.12 20.65 -2.04
CA ASN A 40 15.62 19.62 -2.95
C ASN A 40 14.54 18.95 -3.83
N CYS A 41 13.47 19.69 -4.16
CA CYS A 41 12.42 19.19 -5.03
C CYS A 41 12.78 19.36 -6.52
N ASN A 42 12.16 18.55 -7.37
CA ASN A 42 12.31 18.65 -8.81
C ASN A 42 10.94 18.75 -9.50
N ILE A 43 10.56 19.97 -9.86
CA ILE A 43 9.29 20.33 -10.50
C ILE A 43 9.51 20.42 -12.01
N CYS A 44 9.25 19.32 -12.72
CA CYS A 44 9.51 19.18 -14.15
C CYS A 44 8.62 20.07 -15.03
N ASP A 45 8.89 20.02 -16.35
CA ASP A 45 8.21 20.85 -17.33
C ASP A 45 6.68 20.69 -17.30
N GLN A 46 5.96 21.78 -17.55
CA GLN A 46 4.49 21.79 -17.69
C GLN A 46 3.74 21.32 -16.43
N VAL A 47 4.37 21.42 -15.26
CA VAL A 47 3.69 21.21 -13.97
C VAL A 47 2.94 22.47 -13.56
N PHE A 48 1.71 22.30 -13.09
CA PHE A 48 0.91 23.39 -12.51
C PHE A 48 0.66 23.14 -11.02
N ILE A 49 0.84 24.15 -10.17
CA ILE A 49 0.64 24.05 -8.72
C ILE A 49 -0.18 25.24 -8.23
N GLU A 50 -1.35 24.97 -7.64
CA GLU A 50 -2.26 25.99 -7.11
C GLU A 50 -1.84 26.55 -5.73
N ASN A 51 -2.74 27.31 -5.08
CA ASN A 51 -2.44 28.06 -3.87
C ASN A 51 -2.45 27.16 -2.64
N ASP A 52 -3.51 26.39 -2.43
CA ASP A 52 -3.63 25.50 -1.28
C ASP A 52 -2.95 24.15 -1.55
N VAL A 53 -1.65 24.19 -1.81
CA VAL A 53 -0.80 23.02 -2.03
C VAL A 53 0.41 23.05 -1.10
N ILE A 54 0.71 21.90 -0.49
CA ILE A 54 1.93 21.68 0.28
C ILE A 54 2.68 20.51 -0.32
N VAL A 55 3.95 20.73 -0.65
CA VAL A 55 4.90 19.71 -1.11
C VAL A 55 6.04 19.66 -0.10
N GLY A 56 6.34 18.47 0.43
CA GLY A 56 7.45 18.23 1.35
C GLY A 56 8.82 18.33 0.69
N ASP A 57 9.84 17.77 1.34
CA ASP A 57 11.23 17.75 0.87
C ASP A 57 11.52 16.55 -0.05
N ASP A 58 12.54 16.68 -0.91
CA ASP A 58 13.01 15.59 -1.79
C ASP A 58 11.95 15.03 -2.75
N VAL A 59 10.93 15.83 -3.10
CA VAL A 59 9.82 15.40 -3.97
C VAL A 59 10.20 15.55 -5.43
N THR A 60 9.87 14.55 -6.24
CA THR A 60 9.95 14.64 -7.71
C THR A 60 8.55 14.66 -8.31
N ILE A 61 8.22 15.73 -9.04
CA ILE A 61 6.98 15.82 -9.82
C ILE A 61 7.37 15.88 -11.29
N LYS A 62 7.05 14.82 -12.02
CA LYS A 62 7.32 14.70 -13.46
C LYS A 62 6.33 15.54 -14.28
N SER A 63 6.65 15.69 -15.56
CA SER A 63 5.94 16.59 -16.45
C SER A 63 4.46 16.28 -16.61
N GLY A 64 3.66 17.32 -16.88
CA GLY A 64 2.23 17.20 -17.17
C GLY A 64 1.34 16.93 -15.96
N VAL A 65 1.84 17.13 -14.74
CA VAL A 65 1.09 16.97 -13.48
C VAL A 65 0.47 18.30 -13.07
N GLN A 66 -0.77 18.28 -12.60
CA GLN A 66 -1.44 19.42 -11.97
C GLN A 66 -1.75 19.10 -10.52
N LEU A 67 -1.28 19.93 -9.59
CA LEU A 67 -1.61 19.88 -8.17
C LEU A 67 -2.62 20.98 -7.87
N TRP A 68 -3.87 20.58 -7.66
CA TRP A 68 -4.97 21.47 -7.34
C TRP A 68 -5.02 21.83 -5.85
N ASP A 69 -5.80 22.85 -5.50
CA ASP A 69 -6.11 23.20 -4.13
C ASP A 69 -6.62 21.98 -3.35
N GLY A 70 -6.05 21.78 -2.16
CA GLY A 70 -6.33 20.64 -1.27
C GLY A 70 -5.33 19.48 -1.36
N ILE A 71 -4.30 19.57 -2.22
CA ILE A 71 -3.29 18.52 -2.36
C ILE A 71 -2.14 18.68 -1.36
N ARG A 72 -1.77 17.58 -0.69
CA ARG A 72 -0.65 17.50 0.25
C ARG A 72 0.27 16.35 -0.14
N LEU A 73 1.51 16.64 -0.50
CA LEU A 73 2.54 15.64 -0.75
C LEU A 73 3.56 15.68 0.41
N GLY A 74 3.81 14.54 1.03
CA GLY A 74 4.85 14.34 2.03
C GLY A 74 6.26 14.36 1.41
N ASN A 75 7.24 13.96 2.21
CA ASN A 75 8.65 13.96 1.79
C ASN A 75 8.96 12.75 0.89
N ARG A 76 9.94 12.87 0.00
CA ARG A 76 10.43 11.79 -0.88
C ARG A 76 9.33 11.16 -1.75
N VAL A 77 8.22 11.88 -1.97
CA VAL A 77 7.15 11.44 -2.88
C VAL A 77 7.64 11.49 -4.32
N PHE A 78 7.30 10.47 -5.09
CA PHE A 78 7.49 10.47 -6.54
C PHE A 78 6.14 10.55 -7.24
N VAL A 79 5.96 11.57 -8.09
CA VAL A 79 4.79 11.69 -8.95
C VAL A 79 5.22 11.51 -10.41
N GLY A 80 4.79 10.41 -11.00
CA GLY A 80 5.09 10.02 -12.38
C GLY A 80 4.47 10.96 -13.41
N PRO A 81 4.98 10.93 -14.66
CA PRO A 81 4.54 11.86 -15.70
C PRO A 81 3.05 11.67 -16.00
N ASN A 82 2.35 12.78 -16.21
CA ASN A 82 0.91 12.83 -16.47
C ASN A 82 0.02 12.20 -15.39
N ALA A 83 0.54 11.94 -14.17
CA ALA A 83 -0.33 11.58 -13.07
C ALA A 83 -1.32 12.72 -12.80
N THR A 84 -2.59 12.36 -12.66
CA THR A 84 -3.71 13.29 -12.60
C THR A 84 -4.32 13.26 -11.20
N PHE A 85 -4.32 14.41 -10.53
CA PHE A 85 -5.08 14.60 -9.30
C PHE A 85 -6.42 15.26 -9.60
N THR A 86 -7.38 15.06 -8.70
CA THR A 86 -8.69 15.71 -8.74
C THR A 86 -9.07 16.17 -7.34
N ASN A 87 -9.88 17.22 -7.23
CA ASN A 87 -10.29 17.82 -5.94
C ASN A 87 -11.81 18.05 -5.84
N ASP A 88 -12.59 17.74 -6.86
CA ASP A 88 -14.06 17.73 -6.79
C ASP A 88 -14.59 16.35 -7.18
N ARG A 89 -15.42 15.76 -6.32
CA ARG A 89 -15.98 14.42 -6.52
C ARG A 89 -17.12 14.43 -7.52
N PHE A 90 -17.81 15.57 -7.67
CA PHE A 90 -18.97 15.72 -8.54
C PHE A 90 -18.89 17.05 -9.32
N PRO A 91 -17.84 17.24 -10.14
CA PRO A 91 -17.59 18.52 -10.80
C PRO A 91 -18.74 18.92 -11.73
N ARG A 92 -19.12 20.19 -11.61
CA ARG A 92 -20.09 20.88 -12.47
C ARG A 92 -19.58 22.30 -12.75
N SER A 93 -19.67 22.75 -14.00
CA SER A 93 -19.16 24.08 -14.36
C SER A 93 -19.83 25.18 -13.53
N LYS A 94 -19.02 26.08 -12.97
CA LYS A 94 -19.45 27.20 -12.09
C LYS A 94 -20.17 26.76 -10.81
N GLN A 95 -20.01 25.51 -10.42
CA GLN A 95 -20.46 24.99 -9.14
C GLN A 95 -19.24 24.43 -8.43
N TYR A 96 -19.04 24.88 -7.20
CA TYR A 96 -17.86 24.54 -6.43
C TYR A 96 -18.32 24.06 -5.04
N PRO A 97 -17.64 23.08 -4.45
CA PRO A 97 -17.89 22.73 -3.06
C PRO A 97 -17.49 23.91 -2.15
N GLU A 98 -18.11 23.99 -0.98
CA GLU A 98 -17.71 24.97 0.05
C GLU A 98 -16.24 24.79 0.46
N LYS A 99 -15.76 23.53 0.42
CA LYS A 99 -14.38 23.16 0.70
C LYS A 99 -13.98 21.95 -0.14
N PHE A 100 -12.83 22.04 -0.80
CA PHE A 100 -12.26 20.89 -1.51
C PHE A 100 -11.78 19.82 -0.52
N PRO A 101 -12.03 18.51 -0.77
CA PRO A 101 -11.47 17.43 0.01
C PRO A 101 -9.95 17.43 -0.05
N LEU A 102 -9.32 17.08 1.06
CA LEU A 102 -7.87 16.97 1.12
C LEU A 102 -7.44 15.60 0.59
N THR A 103 -6.58 15.61 -0.42
CA THR A 103 -5.89 14.40 -0.89
C THR A 103 -4.45 14.45 -0.37
N THR A 104 -4.06 13.41 0.35
CA THR A 104 -2.76 13.32 1.03
C THR A 104 -1.97 12.15 0.47
N VAL A 105 -0.75 12.42 0.01
CA VAL A 105 0.22 11.42 -0.39
C VAL A 105 1.32 11.45 0.65
N GLU A 106 1.40 10.42 1.48
CA GLU A 106 2.35 10.35 2.59
C GLU A 106 3.78 10.09 2.11
N ASP A 107 4.73 10.23 3.04
CA ASP A 107 6.16 10.11 2.78
C ASP A 107 6.54 8.85 1.98
N GLY A 108 7.45 9.00 1.01
CA GLY A 108 8.02 7.89 0.23
C GLY A 108 7.07 7.22 -0.76
N ALA A 109 5.78 7.59 -0.79
CA ALA A 109 4.83 7.01 -1.73
C ALA A 109 5.18 7.40 -3.18
N SER A 110 4.88 6.48 -4.10
CA SER A 110 5.14 6.63 -5.54
C SER A 110 3.86 6.49 -6.34
N ILE A 111 3.59 7.48 -7.19
CA ILE A 111 2.46 7.51 -8.11
C ILE A 111 2.97 7.23 -9.52
N GLY A 112 2.54 6.12 -10.10
CA GLY A 112 2.92 5.70 -11.45
C GLY A 112 2.46 6.67 -12.53
N ALA A 113 3.13 6.60 -13.68
CA ALA A 113 2.82 7.42 -14.84
C ALA A 113 1.33 7.30 -15.23
N ASN A 114 0.70 8.43 -15.54
CA ASN A 114 -0.70 8.50 -16.00
C ASN A 114 -1.73 7.88 -15.04
N ALA A 115 -1.41 7.70 -13.75
CA ALA A 115 -2.38 7.28 -12.75
C ALA A 115 -3.36 8.43 -12.45
N THR A 116 -4.60 8.09 -12.07
CA THR A 116 -5.65 9.05 -11.69
C THR A 116 -6.00 8.87 -10.21
N ILE A 117 -5.90 9.95 -9.42
CA ILE A 117 -6.23 9.96 -7.99
C ILE A 117 -7.54 10.72 -7.79
N LEU A 118 -8.57 10.03 -7.28
CA LEU A 118 -9.85 10.66 -6.94
C LEU A 118 -9.69 11.62 -5.74
N PRO A 119 -10.67 12.52 -5.51
CA PRO A 119 -10.59 13.50 -4.43
C PRO A 119 -10.73 12.88 -3.05
N GLY A 120 -10.03 13.43 -2.06
CA GLY A 120 -10.15 13.03 -0.66
C GLY A 120 -9.45 11.73 -0.30
N ILE A 121 -8.48 11.31 -1.11
CA ILE A 121 -7.79 10.02 -0.98
C ILE A 121 -6.49 10.18 -0.17
N ILE A 122 -6.26 9.24 0.73
CA ILE A 122 -4.98 9.06 1.41
C ILE A 122 -4.21 7.95 0.70
N VAL A 123 -3.03 8.28 0.18
CA VAL A 123 -2.03 7.31 -0.29
C VAL A 123 -1.00 7.17 0.81
N GLY A 124 -1.02 6.02 1.50
CA GLY A 124 -0.19 5.77 2.67
C GLY A 124 1.30 5.70 2.35
N ARG A 125 2.11 5.86 3.40
CA ARG A 125 3.58 5.88 3.34
C ARG A 125 4.13 4.71 2.53
N ASP A 126 5.11 4.98 1.67
CA ASP A 126 5.80 3.99 0.83
C ASP A 126 4.87 3.16 -0.08
N ALA A 127 3.61 3.55 -0.26
CA ALA A 127 2.70 2.89 -1.20
C ALA A 127 3.13 3.10 -2.66
N MET A 128 2.79 2.15 -3.53
CA MET A 128 3.05 2.20 -4.96
C MET A 128 1.74 2.15 -5.73
N ILE A 129 1.42 3.25 -6.41
CA ILE A 129 0.34 3.29 -7.40
C ILE A 129 0.94 2.90 -8.75
N GLY A 130 0.45 1.82 -9.36
CA GLY A 130 0.87 1.41 -10.69
C GLY A 130 0.49 2.43 -11.77
N ALA A 131 1.25 2.41 -12.87
CA ALA A 131 0.96 3.26 -14.02
C ALA A 131 -0.47 3.03 -14.54
N GLY A 132 -1.17 4.11 -14.87
CA GLY A 132 -2.54 4.07 -15.39
C GLY A 132 -3.63 3.65 -14.38
N ALA A 133 -3.30 3.46 -13.10
CA ALA A 133 -4.28 3.04 -12.10
C ALA A 133 -5.30 4.16 -11.79
N VAL A 134 -6.56 3.79 -11.54
CA VAL A 134 -7.62 4.73 -11.09
C VAL A 134 -7.92 4.48 -9.62
N VAL A 135 -7.34 5.32 -8.77
CA VAL A 135 -7.40 5.16 -7.31
C VAL A 135 -8.70 5.75 -6.78
N THR A 136 -9.60 4.88 -6.34
CA THR A 136 -10.96 5.25 -5.90
C THR A 136 -11.16 5.22 -4.38
N LYS A 137 -10.16 4.73 -3.63
CA LYS A 137 -10.18 4.54 -2.18
C LYS A 137 -8.79 4.76 -1.61
N ASN A 138 -8.70 4.97 -0.30
CA ASN A 138 -7.42 5.08 0.41
C ASN A 138 -6.56 3.85 0.13
N VAL A 139 -5.26 4.09 -0.02
CA VAL A 139 -4.26 3.06 -0.28
C VAL A 139 -3.45 2.89 1.01
N PRO A 140 -3.46 1.69 1.63
CA PRO A 140 -2.70 1.44 2.86
C PRO A 140 -1.20 1.67 2.65
N ALA A 141 -0.50 1.96 3.74
CA ALA A 141 0.95 2.09 3.73
C ALA A 141 1.59 0.85 3.08
N ASN A 142 2.57 1.08 2.21
CA ASN A 142 3.32 0.10 1.44
C ASN A 142 2.52 -0.79 0.48
N ALA A 143 1.21 -0.58 0.33
CA ALA A 143 0.41 -1.35 -0.61
C ALA A 143 0.82 -1.03 -2.05
N VAL A 144 0.76 -2.03 -2.92
CA VAL A 144 0.92 -1.90 -4.36
C VAL A 144 -0.45 -2.05 -5.00
N VAL A 145 -0.94 -1.01 -5.68
CA VAL A 145 -2.25 -1.02 -6.34
C VAL A 145 -2.13 -0.82 -7.84
N VAL A 146 -2.96 -1.51 -8.62
CA VAL A 146 -2.99 -1.40 -10.09
C VAL A 146 -4.42 -1.51 -10.62
N GLY A 147 -4.63 -1.05 -11.86
CA GLY A 147 -5.89 -1.26 -12.60
C GLY A 147 -6.92 -0.14 -12.45
N ASN A 148 -8.08 -0.33 -13.10
CA ASN A 148 -9.22 0.58 -13.08
C ASN A 148 -10.52 -0.22 -12.80
N PRO A 149 -11.11 -0.12 -11.60
CA PRO A 149 -10.60 0.60 -10.43
C PRO A 149 -9.31 -0.05 -9.87
N ALA A 150 -8.50 0.73 -9.16
CA ALA A 150 -7.27 0.24 -8.57
C ALA A 150 -7.55 -0.79 -7.45
N VAL A 151 -6.84 -1.92 -7.48
CA VAL A 151 -6.93 -2.99 -6.49
C VAL A 151 -5.55 -3.34 -5.94
N ILE A 152 -5.47 -3.77 -4.68
CA ILE A 152 -4.22 -4.18 -4.02
C ILE A 152 -3.76 -5.52 -4.61
N VAL A 153 -2.56 -5.54 -5.18
CA VAL A 153 -1.93 -6.75 -5.77
C VAL A 153 -0.70 -7.22 -4.99
N GLY A 154 -0.24 -6.44 -4.02
CA GLY A 154 0.96 -6.73 -3.24
C GLY A 154 1.20 -5.69 -2.15
N TYR A 155 2.23 -5.94 -1.36
CA TYR A 155 2.82 -4.97 -0.44
C TYR A 155 4.33 -4.96 -0.67
N GLN A 156 4.99 -3.80 -0.58
CA GLN A 156 6.44 -3.72 -0.72
C GLN A 156 7.13 -4.50 0.42
N THR A 157 8.01 -5.46 0.11
CA THR A 157 8.75 -6.24 1.13
C THR A 157 10.24 -5.88 1.08
N GLY A 158 10.56 -4.60 1.31
CA GLY A 158 11.89 -4.03 1.12
C GLY A 158 12.05 -3.24 -0.20
N PRO A 159 13.28 -2.85 -0.59
CA PRO A 159 13.53 -1.92 -1.71
C PRO A 159 13.24 -2.50 -3.10
N GLN A 160 12.82 -3.76 -3.22
CA GLN A 160 12.44 -4.36 -4.49
C GLN A 160 11.05 -5.00 -4.41
N ILE A 161 10.25 -4.75 -5.45
CA ILE A 161 9.00 -5.46 -5.70
C ILE A 161 9.39 -6.87 -6.16
N VAL A 162 9.42 -7.83 -5.23
CA VAL A 162 9.66 -9.23 -5.57
C VAL A 162 8.31 -9.84 -5.98
N PRO A 163 8.14 -10.33 -7.23
CA PRO A 163 6.96 -11.08 -7.62
C PRO A 163 6.80 -12.30 -6.70
N ALA A 164 5.56 -12.58 -6.31
CA ALA A 164 5.16 -13.56 -5.31
C ALA A 164 6.05 -14.82 -5.25
N LEU A 165 6.48 -15.09 -4.02
CA LEU A 165 7.30 -16.20 -3.56
C LEU A 165 6.85 -17.56 -4.14
N THR A 166 7.81 -18.29 -4.69
CA THR A 166 7.81 -19.76 -4.64
C THR A 166 7.76 -20.14 -3.16
N GLN A 167 6.57 -20.43 -2.63
CA GLN A 167 6.48 -20.86 -1.25
C GLN A 167 7.06 -22.26 -1.12
N THR A 168 8.17 -22.35 -0.40
CA THR A 168 8.57 -23.57 0.28
C THR A 168 7.68 -23.71 1.51
N SER A 169 6.83 -24.74 1.54
CA SER A 169 6.14 -25.17 2.75
C SER A 169 6.98 -26.25 3.45
N PRO A 170 6.88 -26.41 4.78
CA PRO A 170 7.55 -27.52 5.47
C PRO A 170 7.14 -28.86 4.83
N GLY A 171 8.10 -29.79 4.67
CA GLY A 171 7.88 -31.03 3.94
C GLY A 171 7.27 -32.11 4.82
N ALA A 172 7.82 -32.32 6.01
CA ALA A 172 7.41 -33.39 6.91
C ALA A 172 6.33 -32.93 7.90
N VAL A 173 5.44 -33.85 8.30
CA VAL A 173 4.43 -33.59 9.35
C VAL A 173 5.13 -33.19 10.66
N GLY A 174 4.66 -32.12 11.29
CA GLY A 174 5.23 -31.56 12.51
C GLY A 174 6.42 -30.62 12.27
N GLU A 175 6.93 -30.53 11.04
CA GLU A 175 7.96 -29.57 10.67
C GLU A 175 7.41 -28.14 10.70
N LYS A 176 8.26 -27.23 11.17
CA LYS A 176 7.99 -25.80 11.26
C LYS A 176 9.06 -25.06 10.48
N MET A 177 8.63 -24.06 9.73
CA MET A 177 9.52 -23.17 9.00
C MET A 177 9.36 -21.76 9.55
N SER A 178 10.43 -21.20 10.10
CA SER A 178 10.46 -19.79 10.48
C SER A 178 10.32 -18.90 9.25
N LEU A 179 9.48 -17.88 9.37
CA LEU A 179 9.26 -16.93 8.29
C LEU A 179 10.20 -15.73 8.35
N GLY A 180 10.92 -15.55 9.47
CA GLY A 180 11.80 -14.41 9.70
C GLY A 180 11.07 -13.10 9.98
N VAL A 181 9.79 -13.15 10.36
CA VAL A 181 8.97 -11.97 10.69
C VAL A 181 8.38 -12.14 12.08
N GLY A 182 8.97 -11.48 13.07
CA GLY A 182 8.54 -11.44 14.47
C GLY A 182 8.07 -12.78 15.07
N GLY A 183 8.79 -13.87 14.79
CA GLY A 183 8.46 -15.21 15.30
C GLY A 183 7.29 -15.93 14.60
N SER A 184 6.82 -15.42 13.46
CA SER A 184 5.82 -16.08 12.63
C SER A 184 6.39 -17.35 11.97
N GLU A 185 5.57 -18.38 11.85
CA GLU A 185 5.99 -19.71 11.39
C GLU A 185 4.94 -20.34 10.47
N LEU A 186 5.38 -21.12 9.47
CA LEU A 186 4.53 -22.07 8.76
C LEU A 186 4.70 -23.46 9.37
N TRP A 187 3.59 -24.16 9.54
CA TRP A 187 3.51 -25.47 10.18
C TRP A 187 2.88 -26.47 9.22
N ARG A 188 3.53 -27.62 9.04
CA ARG A 188 2.88 -28.78 8.38
C ARG A 188 2.12 -29.59 9.42
N LEU A 189 0.80 -29.50 9.35
CA LEU A 189 -0.10 -30.24 10.22
C LEU A 189 -0.17 -31.72 9.82
N PRO A 190 -0.57 -32.62 10.74
CA PRO A 190 -0.87 -33.99 10.37
C PRO A 190 -1.91 -34.03 9.25
N HIS A 191 -1.67 -34.88 8.25
CA HIS A 191 -2.62 -35.17 7.19
C HIS A 191 -2.48 -36.63 6.77
N PHE A 192 -3.60 -37.24 6.41
CA PHE A 192 -3.69 -38.64 6.04
C PHE A 192 -4.55 -38.76 4.79
N SER A 193 -4.02 -39.45 3.79
CA SER A 193 -4.69 -39.72 2.52
C SER A 193 -4.92 -41.22 2.39
N ASP A 194 -6.18 -41.62 2.14
CA ASP A 194 -6.53 -43.00 1.80
C ASP A 194 -7.62 -43.03 0.70
N LEU A 195 -8.04 -44.22 0.28
CA LEU A 195 -9.04 -44.39 -0.78
C LEU A 195 -10.40 -43.72 -0.49
N ARG A 196 -10.68 -43.36 0.76
CA ARG A 196 -11.91 -42.68 1.20
C ARG A 196 -11.79 -41.16 1.18
N GLY A 197 -10.58 -40.62 1.03
CA GLY A 197 -10.31 -39.18 0.93
C GLY A 197 -9.18 -38.70 1.84
N GLU A 198 -9.24 -37.42 2.17
CA GLU A 198 -8.23 -36.68 2.94
C GLU A 198 -8.74 -36.35 4.36
N LEU A 199 -7.86 -36.43 5.35
CA LEU A 199 -8.15 -36.06 6.73
C LEU A 199 -6.95 -35.32 7.34
N ALA A 200 -7.18 -34.11 7.85
CA ALA A 200 -6.20 -33.34 8.61
C ALA A 200 -6.74 -33.08 10.03
N PRO A 201 -6.29 -33.81 11.06
CA PRO A 201 -6.72 -33.57 12.43
C PRO A 201 -5.97 -32.38 13.03
N LEU A 202 -6.66 -31.65 13.91
CA LEU A 202 -6.08 -30.57 14.70
C LEU A 202 -6.32 -30.83 16.18
N GLU A 203 -5.29 -31.31 16.87
CA GLU A 203 -5.33 -31.58 18.31
C GLU A 203 -4.81 -30.37 19.10
N PHE A 204 -5.65 -29.85 19.99
CA PHE A 204 -5.28 -28.75 20.86
C PHE A 204 -4.33 -29.22 21.97
N GLY A 205 -3.26 -28.46 22.21
CA GLY A 205 -2.21 -28.81 23.17
C GLY A 205 -1.05 -29.65 22.59
N SER A 206 -1.20 -30.22 21.39
CA SER A 206 -0.13 -30.94 20.69
C SER A 206 0.24 -30.30 19.35
N ASN A 207 -0.75 -29.92 18.52
CA ASN A 207 -0.49 -29.41 17.16
C ASN A 207 -0.39 -27.88 17.06
N LEU A 208 -0.73 -27.14 18.12
CA LEU A 208 -0.71 -25.69 18.14
C LEU A 208 0.24 -25.16 19.22
N PRO A 209 0.89 -24.00 18.99
CA PRO A 209 1.79 -23.38 19.99
C PRO A 209 1.04 -22.76 21.17
N PHE A 210 -0.29 -22.81 21.18
CA PHE A 210 -1.15 -22.33 22.26
C PHE A 210 -2.43 -23.17 22.31
N ASN A 211 -3.17 -23.10 23.42
CA ASN A 211 -4.50 -23.70 23.54
C ASN A 211 -5.56 -22.70 23.07
N PRO A 212 -6.28 -22.92 21.95
CA PRO A 212 -7.26 -21.96 21.47
C PRO A 212 -8.43 -21.82 22.44
N ILE A 213 -8.84 -20.58 22.67
CA ILE A 213 -10.04 -20.24 23.46
C ILE A 213 -11.20 -19.77 22.57
N ARG A 214 -10.93 -19.53 21.28
CA ARG A 214 -11.91 -19.07 20.29
C ARG A 214 -11.45 -19.48 18.89
N SER A 215 -12.41 -19.91 18.07
CA SER A 215 -12.29 -20.05 16.62
C SER A 215 -13.36 -19.21 15.92
N PHE A 216 -13.11 -18.84 14.68
CA PHE A 216 -14.08 -18.18 13.81
C PHE A 216 -13.75 -18.49 12.36
N LEU A 217 -14.68 -18.23 11.45
CA LEU A 217 -14.49 -18.47 10.01
C LEU A 217 -14.61 -17.15 9.25
N VAL A 218 -13.76 -16.97 8.25
CA VAL A 218 -13.88 -15.91 7.25
C VAL A 218 -14.12 -16.57 5.90
N TYR A 219 -15.28 -16.31 5.29
CA TYR A 219 -15.72 -16.91 4.04
C TYR A 219 -16.54 -15.91 3.21
N GLY A 220 -16.72 -16.20 1.92
CA GLY A 220 -17.49 -15.34 1.02
C GLY A 220 -16.84 -13.97 0.76
N VAL A 221 -15.52 -13.88 0.86
CA VAL A 221 -14.76 -12.64 0.64
C VAL A 221 -14.49 -12.48 -0.85
N PRO A 222 -14.95 -11.38 -1.49
CA PRO A 222 -14.62 -11.11 -2.88
C PRO A 222 -13.11 -10.95 -3.10
N SER A 223 -12.60 -11.36 -4.26
CA SER A 223 -11.16 -11.42 -4.55
C SER A 223 -10.45 -10.06 -4.53
N ASP A 224 -11.20 -8.97 -4.71
CA ASP A 224 -10.71 -7.59 -4.67
C ASP A 224 -10.73 -6.96 -3.26
N LYS A 225 -11.12 -7.73 -2.24
CA LYS A 225 -11.19 -7.26 -0.84
C LYS A 225 -9.97 -7.68 -0.04
N VAL A 226 -9.64 -6.81 0.90
CA VAL A 226 -8.59 -6.98 1.90
C VAL A 226 -9.26 -7.07 3.28
N ARG A 227 -8.71 -7.91 4.15
CA ARG A 227 -9.13 -8.18 5.52
C ARG A 227 -7.92 -8.13 6.45
N GLY A 228 -8.17 -8.07 7.75
CA GLY A 228 -7.12 -7.91 8.74
C GLY A 228 -6.79 -6.42 8.91
N GLU A 229 -5.59 -6.02 8.49
CA GLU A 229 -5.07 -4.66 8.62
C GLU A 229 -5.03 -4.20 10.08
N HIS A 230 -4.53 -5.08 10.95
CA HIS A 230 -4.28 -4.79 12.36
C HIS A 230 -3.24 -5.75 12.96
N ALA A 231 -2.72 -5.39 14.12
CA ALA A 231 -1.96 -6.27 15.00
C ALA A 231 -2.70 -6.48 16.33
N HIS A 232 -2.48 -7.62 16.98
CA HIS A 232 -3.01 -7.89 18.31
C HIS A 232 -1.96 -7.67 19.39
N HIS A 233 -2.32 -6.99 20.49
CA HIS A 233 -1.41 -6.80 21.62
C HIS A 233 -1.07 -8.09 22.39
N LYS A 234 -2.01 -9.05 22.45
CA LYS A 234 -1.87 -10.28 23.26
C LYS A 234 -2.38 -11.55 22.56
N CYS A 235 -3.23 -11.42 21.54
CA CYS A 235 -3.85 -12.57 20.92
C CYS A 235 -2.84 -13.26 20.00
N HIS A 236 -2.62 -14.55 20.23
CA HIS A 236 -1.97 -15.43 19.26
C HIS A 236 -3.01 -15.86 18.22
N GLN A 237 -2.60 -16.04 16.98
CA GLN A 237 -3.46 -16.52 15.91
C GLN A 237 -2.79 -17.70 15.18
N PHE A 238 -3.63 -18.61 14.70
CA PHE A 238 -3.19 -19.71 13.86
C PHE A 238 -4.20 -19.85 12.72
N LEU A 239 -3.75 -19.59 11.50
CA LEU A 239 -4.60 -19.45 10.31
C LEU A 239 -4.46 -20.70 9.44
N ILE A 240 -5.58 -21.26 9.00
CA ILE A 240 -5.63 -22.41 8.08
C ILE A 240 -6.63 -22.11 6.95
N ALA A 241 -6.21 -22.28 5.70
CA ALA A 241 -7.15 -22.30 4.58
C ALA A 241 -7.88 -23.66 4.56
N ALA A 242 -9.02 -23.73 5.23
CA ALA A 242 -9.84 -24.95 5.29
C ALA A 242 -10.43 -25.31 3.91
N HIS A 243 -10.65 -24.31 3.05
CA HIS A 243 -10.97 -24.50 1.64
C HIS A 243 -10.46 -23.31 0.82
N GLY A 244 -10.19 -23.55 -0.47
CA GLY A 244 -9.74 -22.51 -1.40
C GLY A 244 -8.33 -22.01 -1.08
N ARG A 245 -8.07 -20.74 -1.38
CA ARG A 245 -6.75 -20.14 -1.29
C ARG A 245 -6.84 -18.66 -0.97
N LEU A 246 -5.90 -18.19 -0.16
CA LEU A 246 -5.67 -16.76 0.09
C LEU A 246 -4.18 -16.47 0.22
N SER A 247 -3.85 -15.18 0.26
CA SER A 247 -2.56 -14.67 0.72
C SER A 247 -2.70 -14.03 2.10
N VAL A 248 -1.69 -14.21 2.94
CA VAL A 248 -1.53 -13.57 4.23
C VAL A 248 -0.21 -12.82 4.24
N VAL A 249 -0.22 -11.54 4.60
CA VAL A 249 0.97 -10.73 4.84
C VAL A 249 1.17 -10.61 6.35
N MET A 250 2.40 -10.83 6.81
CA MET A 250 2.85 -10.58 8.17
C MET A 250 3.90 -9.48 8.15
N ASP A 251 3.83 -8.59 9.13
CA ASP A 251 4.71 -7.43 9.26
C ASP A 251 4.97 -7.16 10.75
N ASP A 252 6.26 -7.10 11.14
CA ASP A 252 6.69 -6.84 12.52
C ASP A 252 7.17 -5.39 12.75
N GLY A 253 6.92 -4.51 11.79
CA GLY A 253 7.36 -3.12 11.75
C GLY A 253 8.73 -2.91 11.10
N HIS A 254 9.50 -3.97 10.86
CA HIS A 254 10.80 -3.93 10.19
C HIS A 254 10.84 -4.84 8.98
N ASP A 255 10.49 -6.11 9.18
CA ASP A 255 10.45 -7.16 8.18
C ASP A 255 9.02 -7.49 7.78
N ARG A 256 8.82 -7.79 6.49
CA ARG A 256 7.52 -8.18 5.94
C ARG A 256 7.63 -9.39 5.03
N LYS A 257 6.66 -10.29 5.13
CA LYS A 257 6.56 -11.47 4.26
C LYS A 257 5.11 -11.78 3.90
N GLU A 258 4.91 -12.22 2.66
CA GLU A 258 3.64 -12.77 2.20
C GLU A 258 3.72 -14.30 2.10
N VAL A 259 2.67 -14.98 2.52
CA VAL A 259 2.50 -16.43 2.36
C VAL A 259 1.14 -16.71 1.77
N SER A 260 1.04 -17.63 0.83
CA SER A 260 -0.23 -18.21 0.41
C SER A 260 -0.58 -19.41 1.28
N LEU A 261 -1.84 -19.48 1.69
CA LEU A 261 -2.43 -20.66 2.29
C LEU A 261 -3.34 -21.29 1.24
N THR A 262 -3.06 -22.54 0.89
CA THR A 262 -3.66 -23.23 -0.26
C THR A 262 -4.28 -24.58 0.10
N GLU A 263 -4.00 -25.09 1.29
CA GLU A 263 -4.42 -26.42 1.71
C GLU A 263 -4.62 -26.48 3.24
N PRO A 264 -5.50 -27.37 3.74
CA PRO A 264 -5.76 -27.50 5.17
C PRO A 264 -4.59 -28.07 5.98
N SER A 265 -3.61 -28.70 5.31
CA SER A 265 -2.43 -29.29 5.95
C SER A 265 -1.36 -28.26 6.32
N ILE A 266 -1.53 -26.99 5.92
CA ILE A 266 -0.62 -25.90 6.22
C ILE A 266 -1.30 -24.88 7.15
N GLY A 267 -0.67 -24.67 8.29
CA GLY A 267 -1.04 -23.64 9.25
C GLY A 267 -0.03 -22.50 9.28
N LEU A 268 -0.52 -21.27 9.43
CA LEU A 268 0.30 -20.10 9.68
C LEU A 268 0.12 -19.64 11.12
N TYR A 269 1.19 -19.70 11.89
CA TYR A 269 1.23 -19.14 13.24
C TYR A 269 1.64 -17.66 13.19
N ILE A 270 0.83 -16.80 13.83
CA ILE A 270 1.07 -15.35 13.99
C ILE A 270 1.08 -15.00 15.48
N PRO A 271 2.25 -14.66 16.05
CA PRO A 271 2.36 -14.17 17.43
C PRO A 271 1.70 -12.79 17.66
N PRO A 272 1.49 -12.38 18.92
CA PRO A 272 1.12 -11.01 19.25
C PRO A 272 2.17 -10.00 18.76
N GLY A 273 1.72 -8.79 18.44
CA GLY A 273 2.58 -7.71 17.94
C GLY A 273 2.81 -7.72 16.43
N ILE A 274 2.36 -8.76 15.73
CA ILE A 274 2.51 -8.89 14.28
C ILE A 274 1.26 -8.34 13.59
N TRP A 275 1.47 -7.44 12.63
CA TRP A 275 0.42 -6.90 11.78
C TRP A 275 0.07 -7.90 10.69
N GLY A 276 -1.21 -8.28 10.61
CA GLY A 276 -1.72 -9.30 9.70
C GLY A 276 -2.65 -8.72 8.65
N ILE A 277 -2.46 -9.10 7.38
CA ILE A 277 -3.34 -8.75 6.26
C ILE A 277 -3.72 -10.02 5.52
N GLN A 278 -5.00 -10.23 5.23
CA GLN A 278 -5.50 -11.35 4.44
C GLN A 278 -6.15 -10.82 3.16
N TYR A 279 -5.74 -11.30 2.00
CA TYR A 279 -6.23 -10.81 0.71
C TYR A 279 -6.04 -11.86 -0.40
N LYS A 280 -6.43 -11.52 -1.64
CA LYS A 280 -6.42 -12.45 -2.79
C LYS A 280 -7.19 -13.75 -2.49
N PHE A 281 -8.32 -13.63 -1.79
CA PHE A 281 -9.22 -14.76 -1.58
C PHE A 281 -9.71 -15.27 -2.94
N GLN A 282 -9.52 -16.56 -3.20
CA GLN A 282 -10.21 -17.24 -4.30
C GLN A 282 -11.71 -17.37 -3.96
N PRO A 283 -12.58 -17.52 -4.98
CA PRO A 283 -13.96 -17.93 -4.75
C PRO A 283 -14.02 -19.14 -3.81
N ASP A 284 -15.01 -19.13 -2.92
CA ASP A 284 -15.28 -20.21 -1.95
C ASP A 284 -14.21 -20.43 -0.86
N THR A 285 -13.19 -19.58 -0.79
CA THR A 285 -12.16 -19.67 0.26
C THR A 285 -12.78 -19.57 1.65
N VAL A 286 -12.40 -20.50 2.52
CA VAL A 286 -12.76 -20.52 3.94
C VAL A 286 -11.46 -20.49 4.75
N LEU A 287 -11.22 -19.37 5.43
CA LEU A 287 -10.15 -19.22 6.40
C LEU A 287 -10.67 -19.54 7.80
N LEU A 288 -10.00 -20.48 8.46
CA LEU A 288 -10.15 -20.82 9.88
C LEU A 288 -9.06 -20.12 10.70
#